data_AF-A0A7C4NYU9-F1
#
_entry.id   AF-A0A7C4NYU9-F1
#
_cell.length_a   1.000
_cell.length_b   1.000
_cell.length_c   1.000
_cell.angle_alpha   90.00
_cell.angle_beta   90.00
_cell.angle_gamma   90.00
#
_symmetry.space_group_name_H-M   'P 1'
#
loop_
_entity.id
_entity.type
_entity.pdbx_description
1 polymer ?
#
loop_
_entity_poly.entity_id
_entity_poly.type
_entity_poly.pdbx_seq_one_letter_code
_entity_poly.pdbx_strand_id
1 'polypeptide(L)'
;MIDFGFAPMEVIVHNLDTADLSLAQWISLHDETFNHCIACGCCSATCTAGQFTNFSFREVCHAIRRGEIKNAIDESEKCMLCGKCTLVCPRNVNTRNIIMLIRKANLTFRP
;
A
#
# COMPACT_ATOMS: atom_id res chain seq x y z
N MET A 1 -14.37 28.33 -32.70
CA MET A 1 -13.76 27.16 -32.02
C MET A 1 -14.91 26.47 -31.29
N ILE A 2 -15.17 25.19 -31.60
CA ILE A 2 -16.31 24.46 -31.04
C ILE A 2 -15.96 24.05 -29.62
N ASP A 3 -16.82 24.40 -28.65
CA ASP A 3 -16.69 23.98 -27.25
C ASP A 3 -17.33 22.60 -27.10
N PHE A 4 -16.51 21.61 -26.73
CA PHE A 4 -16.93 20.22 -26.58
C PHE A 4 -17.42 19.87 -25.16
N GLY A 5 -17.41 20.83 -24.21
CA GLY A 5 -17.98 20.64 -22.88
C GLY A 5 -17.18 19.73 -21.94
N PHE A 6 -15.90 19.48 -22.21
CA PHE A 6 -15.01 18.74 -21.32
C PHE A 6 -13.98 19.67 -20.68
N ALA A 7 -13.79 19.56 -19.37
CA ALA A 7 -12.69 20.18 -18.64
C ALA A 7 -11.55 19.15 -18.44
N PRO A 8 -10.28 19.55 -18.57
CA PRO A 8 -9.17 18.68 -18.18
C PRO A 8 -9.29 18.35 -16.69
N MET A 9 -9.20 17.06 -16.35
CA MET A 9 -9.11 16.66 -14.95
C MET A 9 -7.82 17.21 -14.33
N GLU A 10 -7.87 17.58 -13.06
CA GLU A 10 -6.65 17.86 -12.31
C GLU A 10 -5.75 16.64 -12.31
N VAL A 11 -4.51 16.82 -12.76
CA VAL A 11 -3.52 15.74 -12.83
C VAL A 11 -2.82 15.64 -11.48
N ILE A 12 -2.96 14.49 -10.81
CA ILE A 12 -2.17 14.18 -9.61
C ILE A 12 -0.81 13.66 -10.09
N VAL A 13 0.20 14.52 -10.07
CA VAL A 13 1.58 14.16 -10.45
C VAL A 13 2.38 13.81 -9.20
N HIS A 14 2.86 12.56 -9.11
CA HIS A 14 3.78 12.13 -8.07
C HIS A 14 5.22 12.15 -8.61
N ASN A 15 6.07 13.00 -8.05
CA ASN A 15 7.50 13.00 -8.37
C ASN A 15 8.22 11.91 -7.56
N LEU A 16 8.59 10.82 -8.24
CA LEU A 16 9.28 9.69 -7.62
C LEU A 16 10.75 9.97 -7.30
N ASP A 17 11.39 10.92 -8.00
CA ASP A 17 12.79 11.28 -7.75
C ASP A 17 12.95 12.02 -6.41
N THR A 18 11.90 12.70 -5.96
CA THR A 18 11.87 13.45 -4.70
C THR A 18 11.10 12.75 -3.58
N ALA A 19 10.50 11.59 -3.85
CA ALA A 19 9.64 10.91 -2.88
C ALA A 19 10.44 10.37 -1.69
N ASP A 20 9.88 10.44 -0.48
CA ASP A 20 10.48 9.83 0.70
C ASP A 20 10.27 8.31 0.69
N LEU A 21 11.34 7.57 0.39
CA LEU A 21 11.33 6.11 0.32
C LEU A 21 11.81 5.45 1.63
N SER A 22 11.99 6.22 2.71
CA SER A 22 12.50 5.72 3.99
C SER A 22 11.69 4.55 4.54
N LEU A 23 10.35 4.63 4.49
CA LEU A 23 9.45 3.54 4.91
C LEU A 23 9.61 2.30 4.04
N ALA A 24 9.69 2.46 2.71
CA ALA A 24 9.83 1.35 1.79
C ALA A 24 11.15 0.60 2.01
N GLN A 25 12.24 1.34 2.21
CA GLN A 25 13.56 0.81 2.54
C GLN A 25 13.56 0.11 3.90
N TRP A 26 12.95 0.72 4.92
CA TRP A 26 12.84 0.15 6.25
C TRP A 26 12.06 -1.17 6.27
N ILE A 27 10.92 -1.24 5.56
CA ILE A 27 10.15 -2.48 5.43
C ILE A 27 10.95 -3.54 4.69
N SER A 28 11.63 -3.17 3.60
CA SER A 28 12.45 -4.08 2.80
C SER A 28 13.59 -4.70 3.60
N LEU A 29 14.18 -3.94 4.54
CA LEU A 29 15.23 -4.41 5.44
C LEU A 29 14.70 -5.43 6.46
N HIS A 30 13.47 -5.26 6.95
CA HIS A 30 12.87 -6.15 7.95
C HIS A 30 12.13 -7.34 7.33
N ASP A 31 11.68 -7.23 6.07
CA ASP A 31 11.01 -8.28 5.33
C ASP A 31 11.31 -8.12 3.83
N GLU A 32 12.29 -8.91 3.34
CA GLU A 32 12.70 -8.91 1.94
C GLU A 32 11.56 -9.29 0.98
N THR A 33 10.55 -10.05 1.46
CA THR A 33 9.45 -10.53 0.63
C THR A 33 8.57 -9.39 0.13
N PHE A 34 8.63 -8.21 0.76
CA PHE A 34 7.99 -6.98 0.26
C PHE A 34 8.41 -6.68 -1.18
N ASN A 35 9.66 -6.93 -1.54
CA ASN A 35 10.19 -6.69 -2.88
C ASN A 35 9.70 -7.70 -3.92
N HIS A 36 9.13 -8.84 -3.49
CA HIS A 36 8.54 -9.83 -4.40
C HIS A 36 7.13 -9.48 -4.87
N CYS A 37 6.49 -8.46 -4.25
CA CYS A 37 5.14 -8.05 -4.60
C CYS A 37 5.07 -7.47 -6.02
N ILE A 38 4.34 -8.15 -6.90
CA ILE A 38 4.09 -7.76 -8.30
C ILE A 38 2.76 -7.02 -8.50
N ALA A 39 2.13 -6.55 -7.43
CA ALA A 39 0.85 -5.82 -7.47
C ALA A 39 -0.33 -6.54 -8.17
N CYS A 40 -0.36 -7.88 -8.18
CA CYS A 40 -1.44 -8.66 -8.82
C CYS A 40 -2.85 -8.44 -8.24
N GLY A 41 -2.96 -8.06 -6.95
CA GLY A 41 -4.25 -7.78 -6.30
C GLY A 41 -5.01 -8.99 -5.72
N CYS A 42 -4.48 -10.22 -5.80
CA CYS A 42 -5.12 -11.40 -5.19
C CYS A 42 -5.42 -11.21 -3.69
N CYS A 43 -4.50 -10.56 -2.98
CA CYS A 43 -4.65 -10.21 -1.56
C CYS A 43 -5.82 -9.27 -1.27
N SER A 44 -6.04 -8.26 -2.14
CA SER A 44 -7.17 -7.34 -2.02
C SER A 44 -8.49 -8.05 -2.35
N ALA A 45 -8.51 -8.91 -3.38
CA ALA A 45 -9.70 -9.65 -3.78
C ALA A 45 -10.20 -10.62 -2.69
N THR A 46 -9.30 -11.27 -1.95
CA THR A 46 -9.68 -12.17 -0.84
C THR A 46 -9.94 -11.43 0.49
N CYS A 47 -9.70 -10.12 0.55
CA CYS A 47 -9.70 -9.41 1.82
C CYS A 47 -11.12 -9.24 2.37
N THR A 48 -11.37 -9.75 3.58
CA THR A 48 -12.66 -9.54 4.25
C THR A 48 -12.85 -8.09 4.71
N ALA A 49 -11.76 -7.39 5.09
CA ALA A 49 -11.85 -5.96 5.44
C ALA A 49 -12.25 -5.10 4.24
N GLY A 50 -11.83 -5.48 3.04
CA GLY A 50 -12.22 -4.81 1.79
C GLY A 50 -13.71 -4.92 1.45
N GLN A 51 -14.46 -5.82 2.09
CA GLN A 51 -15.92 -5.90 1.92
C GLN A 51 -16.68 -4.84 2.74
N PHE A 52 -16.08 -4.39 3.84
CA PHE A 52 -16.70 -3.44 4.78
C PHE A 52 -16.05 -2.05 4.74
N THR A 53 -14.89 -1.92 4.09
CA THR A 53 -14.09 -0.69 4.00
C THR A 53 -13.40 -0.62 2.64
N ASN A 54 -12.88 0.55 2.26
CA ASN A 54 -12.07 0.71 1.04
C ASN A 54 -10.61 0.19 1.20
N PHE A 55 -10.37 -0.78 2.09
CA PHE A 55 -9.03 -1.29 2.35
C PHE A 55 -8.54 -2.21 1.22
N SER A 56 -7.36 -1.89 0.70
CA SER A 56 -6.68 -2.70 -0.32
C SER A 56 -5.19 -2.82 0.00
N PHE A 57 -4.73 -4.03 0.32
CA PHE A 57 -3.31 -4.26 0.60
C PHE A 57 -2.42 -3.89 -0.60
N ARG A 58 -2.91 -4.12 -1.83
CA ARG A 58 -2.21 -3.68 -3.05
C ARG A 58 -1.99 -2.16 -3.05
N GLU A 59 -3.01 -1.38 -2.72
CA GLU A 59 -2.93 0.08 -2.69
C GLU A 59 -2.02 0.58 -1.57
N VAL A 60 -2.05 -0.07 -0.40
CA VAL A 60 -1.07 0.20 0.67
C VAL A 60 0.36 -0.01 0.16
N CYS A 61 0.65 -1.11 -0.55
CA CYS A 61 1.97 -1.31 -1.14
C CYS A 61 2.34 -0.22 -2.17
N HIS A 62 1.38 0.27 -2.96
CA HIS A 62 1.61 1.39 -3.88
C HIS A 62 1.89 2.69 -3.14
N ALA A 63 1.11 3.01 -2.10
CA ALA A 63 1.31 4.19 -1.26
C ALA A 63 2.73 4.21 -0.68
N ILE A 64 3.19 3.07 -0.14
CA ILE A 64 4.57 2.93 0.37
C ILE A 64 5.62 3.17 -0.71
N ARG A 65 5.45 2.59 -1.90
CA ARG A 65 6.38 2.77 -3.02
C ARG A 65 6.38 4.20 -3.59
N ARG A 66 5.30 4.96 -3.39
CA ARG A 66 5.21 6.39 -3.75
C ARG A 66 5.67 7.33 -2.63
N GLY A 67 6.07 6.81 -1.48
CA GLY A 67 6.45 7.62 -0.31
C GLY A 67 5.27 8.24 0.45
N GLU A 68 4.06 7.75 0.26
CA GLU A 68 2.86 8.22 0.96
C GLU A 68 2.73 7.55 2.34
N ILE A 69 3.67 7.84 3.24
CA ILE A 69 3.80 7.18 4.55
C ILE A 69 2.52 7.28 5.39
N LYS A 70 1.96 8.49 5.52
CA LYS A 70 0.76 8.73 6.32
C LYS A 70 -0.44 7.91 5.80
N ASN A 71 -0.67 7.95 4.49
CA ASN A 71 -1.74 7.19 3.84
C ASN A 71 -1.56 5.68 4.06
N ALA A 72 -0.34 5.17 3.88
CA ALA A 72 -0.05 3.76 4.10
C ALA A 72 -0.32 3.31 5.55
N ILE A 73 0.05 4.13 6.54
CA ILE A 73 -0.19 3.86 7.96
C ILE A 73 -1.68 3.85 8.26
N ASP A 74 -2.40 4.93 7.89
CA ASP A 74 -3.83 5.07 8.17
C ASP A 74 -4.65 3.94 7.50
N GLU A 75 -4.32 3.55 6.26
CA GLU A 75 -4.96 2.41 5.61
C GLU A 75 -4.61 1.08 6.28
N SER A 76 -3.38 0.90 6.79
CA SER A 76 -2.96 -0.33 7.45
C SER A 76 -3.75 -0.64 8.74
N GLU A 77 -4.29 0.39 9.41
CA GLU A 77 -5.09 0.23 10.63
C GLU A 77 -6.41 -0.49 10.38
N LYS A 78 -6.94 -0.42 9.15
CA LYS A 78 -8.18 -1.13 8.74
C LYS A 78 -7.97 -2.64 8.60
N CYS A 79 -6.72 -3.11 8.57
CA CYS A 79 -6.42 -4.53 8.44
C CYS A 79 -6.75 -5.31 9.72
N MET A 80 -7.63 -6.31 9.63
CA MET A 80 -7.97 -7.23 10.73
C MET A 80 -6.91 -8.31 11.03
N LEU A 81 -5.77 -8.31 10.34
CA LEU A 81 -4.67 -9.28 10.52
C LEU A 81 -5.07 -10.77 10.42
N CYS A 82 -6.10 -11.09 9.63
CA CYS A 82 -6.64 -12.45 9.49
C CYS A 82 -5.73 -13.44 8.73
N GLY A 83 -4.74 -12.96 7.96
CA GLY A 83 -3.75 -13.78 7.27
C GLY A 83 -4.19 -14.44 5.95
N LYS A 84 -5.47 -14.31 5.53
CA LYS A 84 -5.97 -14.91 4.27
C LYS A 84 -5.19 -14.48 3.03
N CYS A 85 -4.71 -13.25 3.01
CA CYS A 85 -3.93 -12.70 1.91
C CYS A 85 -2.60 -13.43 1.66
N THR A 86 -2.01 -14.05 2.68
CA THR A 86 -0.76 -14.83 2.54
C THR A 86 -1.01 -16.14 1.79
N LEU A 87 -2.19 -16.76 1.98
CA LEU A 87 -2.56 -18.05 1.36
C LEU A 87 -2.76 -17.95 -0.16
N VAL A 88 -3.18 -16.78 -0.65
CA VAL A 88 -3.48 -16.56 -2.07
C VAL A 88 -2.35 -15.87 -2.82
N CYS A 89 -1.25 -15.51 -2.16
CA CYS A 89 -0.18 -14.75 -2.78
C CYS A 89 0.66 -15.65 -3.70
N PRO A 90 0.73 -15.41 -5.02
CA PRO A 90 1.51 -16.26 -5.94
C PRO A 90 3.03 -16.09 -5.76
N ARG A 91 3.46 -15.03 -5.07
CA ARG A 91 4.89 -14.71 -4.82
C ARG A 91 5.30 -14.98 -3.38
N ASN A 92 4.42 -15.60 -2.59
CA ASN A 92 4.65 -15.92 -1.18
C ASN A 92 5.12 -14.71 -0.35
N VAL A 93 4.52 -13.54 -0.60
CA VAL A 93 4.79 -12.32 0.17
C VAL A 93 4.20 -12.47 1.57
N ASN A 94 4.98 -12.14 2.60
CA ASN A 94 4.52 -12.17 3.98
C ASN A 94 3.67 -10.94 4.32
N THR A 95 2.51 -10.85 3.68
CA THR A 95 1.59 -9.71 3.74
C THR A 95 1.16 -9.36 5.17
N ARG A 96 1.00 -10.36 6.04
CA ARG A 96 0.63 -10.14 7.45
C ARG A 96 1.77 -9.45 8.22
N ASN A 97 3.00 -9.91 8.06
CA ASN A 97 4.15 -9.28 8.69
C ASN A 97 4.38 -7.86 8.17
N ILE A 98 4.23 -7.64 6.86
CA ILE A 98 4.33 -6.31 6.25
C ILE A 98 3.33 -5.32 6.87
N ILE A 99 2.06 -5.70 7.08
CA ILE A 99 1.09 -4.83 7.79
C ILE A 99 1.55 -4.54 9.22
N MET A 100 2.07 -5.54 9.94
CA MET A 100 2.59 -5.32 11.30
C MET A 100 3.77 -4.34 11.31
N LEU A 101 4.67 -4.45 10.35
CA LEU A 101 5.80 -3.53 10.16
C LEU A 101 5.32 -2.11 9.85
N ILE A 102 4.33 -1.95 8.96
CA ILE A 102 3.74 -0.62 8.65
C ILE A 102 3.12 0.00 9.91
N ARG A 103 2.38 -0.78 10.71
CA ARG A 103 1.79 -0.28 11.96
C ARG A 103 2.85 0.05 13.00
N LYS A 104 3.97 -0.69 13.04
CA LYS A 104 5.12 -0.39 13.90
C LYS A 104 5.84 0.89 13.47
N ALA A 105 5.92 1.15 12.16
CA ALA A 105 6.50 2.36 11.60
C ALA A 105 5.77 3.63 12.07
N ASN A 106 4.52 3.53 12.51
CA ASN A 106 3.78 4.62 13.15
C ASN A 106 4.51 5.23 14.36
N LEU A 107 5.32 4.44 15.09
CA LEU A 107 6.10 4.94 16.23
C LEU A 107 7.38 5.69 15.82
N THR A 108 7.81 5.55 14.58
CA THR A 108 9.10 6.05 14.09
C THR A 108 8.94 7.15 13.04
N PHE A 109 7.86 7.11 12.25
CA PHE A 109 7.66 7.98 11.09
C PHE A 109 6.36 8.81 11.14
N ARG A 110 5.55 8.73 12.21
CA ARG A 110 4.39 9.63 12.40
C ARG A 110 4.87 10.93 13.07
N PRO A 111 4.65 12.12 12.46
CA PRO A 111 5.03 13.40 13.06
C PRO A 111 4.24 13.72 14.34
#